data_AF-A0A3D3NG74-F1
#
_entry.id   AF-A0A3D3NG74-F1
#
_cell.length_a   1.000
_cell.length_b   1.000
_cell.length_c   1.000
_cell.angle_alpha   90.00
_cell.angle_beta   90.00
_cell.angle_gamma   90.00
#
_symmetry.space_group_name_H-M   'P 1'
#
loop_
_entity.id
_entity.type
_entity.pdbx_description
1 polymer ?
#
loop_
_entity_poly.entity_id
_entity_poly.type
_entity_poly.pdbx_seq_one_letter_code
_entity_poly.pdbx_strand_id
1 'polypeptide(L)' 'MTPMHVLFEEDGAFRAATILVDNDSSLQVETASGKRSKIKAASVLLRYADPAPVALLEQADLLLP' A
#
# COMPACT_ATOMS: atom_id res chain seq x y z
N MET A 1 -15.24 9.95 -4.65
CA MET A 1 -14.55 9.35 -3.49
C MET A 1 -13.11 9.17 -3.90
N THR A 2 -12.16 9.81 -3.22
CA THR A 2 -10.72 9.56 -3.46
C THR A 2 -10.40 8.14 -2.98
N PRO A 3 -9.72 7.31 -3.78
CA PRO A 3 -9.25 6.01 -3.32
C PRO A 3 -8.32 6.20 -2.11
N MET A 4 -8.30 5.23 -1.21
CA MET A 4 -7.37 5.20 -0.09
C MET A 4 -6.29 4.17 -0.41
N HIS A 5 -5.04 4.54 -0.20
CA HIS A 5 -3.87 3.72 -0.46
C HIS A 5 -3.13 3.42 0.83
N VAL A 6 -2.30 2.39 0.79
CA VAL A 6 -1.44 1.98 1.91
C VAL A 6 -0.02 1.75 1.45
N LEU A 7 0.91 2.11 2.33
CA LEU A 7 2.30 1.69 2.31
C LEU A 7 2.47 0.70 3.45
N PHE A 8 3.03 -0.46 3.16
CA PHE A 8 3.25 -1.53 4.13
C PHE A 8 4.58 -2.22 3.84
N GLU A 9 5.12 -2.88 4.86
CA GLU A 9 6.27 -3.76 4.71
C GLU A 9 5.80 -5.21 4.57
N GLU A 10 6.38 -5.93 3.61
CA GLU A 10 6.19 -7.36 3.42
C GLU A 10 7.55 -7.99 3.08
N ASP A 11 7.98 -8.95 3.90
CA ASP A 11 9.26 -9.67 3.74
C ASP A 11 10.49 -8.76 3.57
N GLY A 12 10.56 -7.65 4.31
CA GLY A 12 11.66 -6.69 4.24
C GLY A 12 11.59 -5.73 3.05
N ALA A 13 10.52 -5.76 2.25
CA ALA A 13 10.32 -4.88 1.12
C ALA A 13 9.12 -3.93 1.35
N PHE A 14 9.29 -2.66 0.97
CA PHE A 14 8.17 -1.72 0.92
C PHE A 14 7.24 -2.04 -0.24
N ARG A 15 5.95 -2.04 0.04
CA ARG A 15 4.87 -2.28 -0.91
C ARG A 15 3.81 -1.23 -0.77
N ALA A 16 3.21 -0.85 -1.90
CA ALA A 16 2.11 0.09 -1.95
C ALA A 16 0.92 -0.51 -2.70
N ALA A 17 -0.30 -0.26 -2.22
CA ALA A 17 -1.52 -0.80 -2.80
C ALA A 17 -2.75 0.07 -2.49
N THR A 18 -3.83 -0.12 -3.24
CA THR A 18 -5.14 0.52 -3.00
C THR A 18 -5.97 -0.34 -2.06
N ILE A 19 -6.57 0.27 -1.03
CA ILE A 19 -7.50 -0.40 -0.12
C ILE A 19 -8.82 -0.66 -0.86
N LEU A 20 -9.23 -1.93 -0.91
CA LEU A 20 -10.56 -2.35 -1.36
C LEU A 20 -11.53 -2.49 -0.19
N VAL A 21 -11.05 -3.07 0.92
CA VAL A 21 -11.84 -3.28 2.15
C VAL A 21 -10.96 -3.04 3.36
N ASP A 22 -11.49 -2.30 4.33
CA ASP A 22 -10.87 -2.03 5.61
C ASP A 22 -11.63 -2.76 6.73
N ASN A 23 -10.98 -3.71 7.39
CA ASN A 23 -11.52 -4.42 8.55
C ASN A 23 -10.60 -4.19 9.74
N ASP A 24 -11.12 -4.38 10.96
CA ASP A 24 -10.41 -4.06 12.20
C ASP A 24 -8.96 -4.56 12.28
N SER A 25 -8.70 -5.81 11.87
CA SER A 25 -7.36 -6.42 11.96
C SER A 25 -6.67 -6.63 10.62
N SER A 26 -7.35 -6.35 9.50
CA SER A 26 -6.82 -6.67 8.17
C SER A 26 -7.44 -5.85 7.04
N LEU A 27 -6.64 -5.63 6.01
CA LEU A 27 -7.04 -4.94 4.80
C LEU A 27 -7.09 -5.91 3.62
N GLN A 28 -8.08 -5.76 2.75
CA GLN A 28 -7.98 -6.27 1.38
C GLN A 28 -7.45 -5.15 0.50
N VAL A 29 -6.37 -5.42 -0.22
CA VAL A 29 -5.68 -4.43 -1.05
C VAL A 29 -5.49 -4.94 -2.46
N GLU A 30 -5.38 -4.03 -3.42
CA GLU A 30 -5.05 -4.31 -4.81
C GLU A 30 -3.76 -3.58 -5.19
N THR A 31 -2.75 -4.32 -5.63
CA THR A 31 -1.50 -3.75 -6.14
C THR A 31 -1.72 -3.16 -7.54
N ALA A 32 -0.77 -2.34 -8.00
CA ALA A 32 -0.84 -1.74 -9.33
C ALA A 32 -0.88 -2.76 -10.50
N SER A 33 -0.42 -4.00 -10.26
CA SER A 33 -0.54 -5.11 -11.21
C SER A 33 -1.92 -5.77 -11.25
N GLY A 34 -2.88 -5.31 -10.43
CA GLY A 34 -4.22 -5.89 -10.28
C GLY A 34 -4.26 -7.12 -9.36
N LYS A 35 -3.14 -7.49 -8.71
CA LYS A 35 -3.13 -8.59 -7.74
C LYS A 35 -3.83 -8.13 -6.46
N ARG A 36 -4.81 -8.91 -6.00
CA ARG A 36 -5.50 -8.72 -4.73
C ARG A 36 -4.89 -9.57 -3.65
N SER A 37 -4.61 -8.98 -2.50
CA SER A 37 -4.07 -9.68 -1.33
C SER A 37 -4.69 -9.15 -0.04
N LYS A 38 -4.59 -9.96 1.01
CA LYS A 38 -5.00 -9.57 2.35
C LYS A 38 -3.76 -9.33 3.19
N ILE A 39 -3.66 -8.16 3.79
CA ILE A 39 -2.54 -7.78 4.68
C ILE A 39 -3.04 -7.55 6.10
N LYS A 40 -2.14 -7.65 7.08
CA LYS A 40 -2.46 -7.33 8.48
C LYS A 40 -2.52 -5.81 8.64
N ALA A 41 -3.47 -5.30 9.40
CA ALA A 41 -3.50 -3.86 9.71
C ALA A 41 -2.21 -3.40 10.41
N ALA A 42 -1.60 -4.28 11.20
CA ALA A 42 -0.34 -4.03 11.90
C ALA A 42 0.91 -3.92 10.99
N SER A 43 0.85 -4.36 9.73
CA SER A 43 1.96 -4.18 8.78
C SER A 43 1.88 -2.87 7.99
N VAL A 44 0.79 -2.11 8.16
CA VAL A 44 0.59 -0.82 7.50
C VAL A 44 1.42 0.25 8.18
N LEU A 45 2.25 0.92 7.41
CA LEU A 45 3.11 2.01 7.87
C LEU A 45 2.45 3.37 7.64
N LEU A 46 1.74 3.53 6.52
CA LEU A 46 1.07 4.77 6.15
C LEU A 46 -0.20 4.48 5.37
N ARG A 47 -1.26 5.26 5.64
CA ARG A 47 -2.48 5.34 4.85
C ARG A 47 -2.53 6.74 4.22
N TYR A 48 -2.77 6.81 2.91
CA TYR A 48 -2.69 8.06 2.16
C TYR A 48 -3.69 8.09 1.00
N ALA A 49 -4.04 9.28 0.53
CA ALA A 49 -4.98 9.46 -0.59
C ALA A 49 -4.29 9.62 -1.95
N ASP A 50 -3.08 10.18 -1.97
CA ASP A 50 -2.28 10.47 -3.16
C ASP A 50 -0.79 10.56 -2.74
N PRO A 51 0.21 10.31 -3.60
CA PRO A 51 0.13 9.88 -5.02
C PRO A 51 -0.46 8.48 -5.20
N ALA A 52 -0.62 8.01 -6.43
CA ALA A 52 -0.95 6.61 -6.69
C ALA A 52 0.17 5.67 -6.18
N PRO A 53 -0.13 4.39 -5.84
CA PRO A 53 0.85 3.46 -5.26
C PRO A 53 2.16 3.31 -6.05
N VAL A 54 2.09 3.27 -7.38
CA VAL A 54 3.29 3.18 -8.23
C VAL A 54 4.15 4.42 -8.10
N ALA A 55 3.54 5.60 -8.22
CA ALA A 55 4.24 6.87 -8.13
C ALA A 55 4.90 7.07 -6.74
N LEU A 56 4.23 6.62 -5.65
CA LEU A 56 4.86 6.64 -4.33
C LEU A 56 6.13 5.79 -4.28
N LEU A 57 6.07 4.55 -4.80
CA LEU A 57 7.22 3.64 -4.79
C LEU A 57 8.36 4.15 -5.67
N GLU A 58 8.07 4.66 -6.87
CA GLU A 58 9.07 5.27 -7.75
C GLU A 58 9.78 6.45 -7.06
N GLN A 59 9.02 7.31 -6.37
CA GLN A 59 9.59 8.41 -5.60
C GLN A 59 10.43 7.93 -4.42
N ALA A 60 10.02 6.85 -3.75
CA ALA A 60 10.78 6.26 -2.65
C ALA A 60 12.10 5.64 -3.13
N ASP A 61 12.09 4.95 -4.26
CA ASP A 61 13.28 4.34 -4.87
C ASP A 61 14.34 5.40 -5.22
N LEU A 62 13.94 6.61 -5.62
CA LEU A 62 14.85 7.74 -5.87
C LEU A 62 15.55 8.27 -4.60
N LEU A 63 15.04 7.95 -3.41
CA LEU A 63 15.58 8.39 -2.12
C LEU A 63 16.49 7.33 -1.48
N LEU A 64 16.49 6.10 -2.00
CA LEU A 64 17.38 5.05 -1.52
C LEU A 64 18.80 5.27 -2.06
N PRO A 65 19.84 5.11 -1.22
CA PRO A 65 21.24 5.33 -1.60
C PRO A 65 21.82 4.29 -2.56
#